data_AF-A0A7K7DFX7-F1
#
_entry.id   AF-A0A7K7DFX7-F1
#
_cell.length_a   1.000
_cell.length_b   1.000
_cell.length_c   1.000
_cell.angle_alpha   90.00
_cell.angle_beta   90.00
_cell.angle_gamma   90.00
#
_symmetry.space_group_name_H-M   'P 1'
#
loop_
_entity.id
_entity.type
_entity.pdbx_description
1 polymer ?
#
loop_
_entity_poly.entity_id
_entity_poly.type
_entity_poly.pdbx_seq_one_letter_code
_entity_poly.pdbx_strand_id
1 'polypeptide(L)'
;ICIPTGGIFETVENEPVNIEELAFKFAVTNINRNRTLMPNTTLTYDIQRINLFDSFEASRRACDQLALGVAALFGPAHSSSVSAVQSICNALEVPHIQTRWKHPTVDNRDAFYINLYPDYAAISRAVLDLVLYFNWKIVTVVYEDSTGLIRLQELIKAPSRYNIKIKIRQLPSGNKDARPLLKEMKKGKEFYVIFDCSHETAAEILKQILSMGMMTEYYHYFFTTLDLFALDLEPYRYSGVNMTGFRLLNIDNPHVSAVVDKWSMERLQAPPKPESGLRDGTMTTEAALMYDAVYMVAVASQRAAQITVSSLQCHRHKPWRFGPRFMNLIKEASRACLCPQARWEGLTGRITFNKTDGLRKDFDLDIISLKEEGTEKAAGEGSNHLYKVWKKIGVWNSYSGLNMTDSNKDRSTNITDSLANRTLIVTTILEDPYVMYKKSDKPLYGNDRFEGYCLDLLKELSNILGFIYEVKLVSDGKYGAQNDKGEWNGMVKELIDHKADLAVAPLTITYVREKVIDFSKPFMTLGISILYRKPNGTNPGVFSFLNPLSPDIWMYVLLACLGVSCVLFVIARFTPYEWYNPHPCNPDSDVVENNFTLLNSFWFGVGALMQQGT
;
A
#
# COMPACT_ATOMS: atom_id res chain seq x y z
N ILE A 1 -10.57 -0.99 56.68
CA ILE A 1 -10.75 0.43 56.26
C ILE A 1 -11.37 0.42 54.87
N CYS A 2 -12.49 1.13 54.66
CA CYS A 2 -13.10 1.24 53.34
C CYS A 2 -12.59 2.51 52.64
N ILE A 3 -12.20 2.39 51.38
CA ILE A 3 -11.78 3.53 50.57
C ILE A 3 -12.83 3.72 49.47
N PRO A 4 -13.72 4.71 49.60
CA PRO A 4 -14.74 5.00 48.60
C PRO A 4 -14.14 5.70 47.39
N THR A 5 -14.54 5.27 46.20
CA THR A 5 -14.19 5.87 44.90
C THR A 5 -15.47 6.26 44.18
N GLY A 6 -15.46 7.38 43.46
CA GLY A 6 -16.62 7.82 42.67
C GLY A 6 -16.36 7.59 41.18
N GLY A 7 -17.34 7.04 40.47
CA GLY A 7 -17.35 6.96 39.02
C GLY A 7 -18.54 7.73 38.45
N ILE A 8 -18.29 8.55 37.44
CA ILE A 8 -19.34 9.25 36.68
C ILE A 8 -19.28 8.75 35.24
N PHE A 9 -20.36 8.09 34.78
CA PHE A 9 -20.42 7.50 33.45
C PHE A 9 -21.59 8.07 32.66
N GLU A 10 -21.33 8.34 31.38
CA GLU A 10 -22.36 8.81 30.45
C GLU A 10 -23.09 7.61 29.86
N THR A 11 -24.42 7.69 29.81
CA THR A 11 -25.31 6.66 29.27
C THR A 11 -26.43 7.29 28.47
N VAL A 12 -26.80 6.69 27.35
CA VAL A 12 -28.02 7.04 26.60
C VAL A 12 -29.22 6.36 27.26
N GLU A 13 -30.34 7.06 27.39
CA GLU A 13 -31.58 6.46 27.88
C GLU A 13 -31.95 5.21 27.07
N ASN A 14 -32.27 4.10 27.75
CA ASN A 14 -32.58 2.77 27.20
C ASN A 14 -31.41 1.94 26.65
N GLU A 15 -30.15 2.39 26.76
CA GLU A 15 -29.00 1.57 26.42
C GLU A 15 -28.48 0.72 27.60
N PRO A 16 -27.91 -0.47 27.33
CA PRO A 16 -27.27 -1.27 28.37
C PRO A 16 -26.02 -0.56 28.92
N VAL A 17 -25.60 -1.01 30.09
CA VAL A 17 -24.46 -0.49 30.85
C VAL A 17 -23.22 -0.29 29.97
N ASN A 18 -22.64 0.91 30.03
CA ASN A 18 -21.45 1.31 29.29
C ASN A 18 -20.26 0.37 29.63
N ILE A 19 -19.41 0.08 28.63
CA ILE A 19 -18.24 -0.80 28.76
C ILE A 19 -17.28 -0.27 29.83
N GLU A 20 -17.12 1.04 29.94
CA GLU A 20 -16.28 1.67 30.97
C GLU A 20 -16.81 1.40 32.39
N GLU A 21 -18.13 1.49 32.61
CA GLU A 21 -18.77 1.19 33.90
C GLU A 21 -18.58 -0.30 34.28
N LEU A 22 -18.72 -1.19 33.29
CA LEU A 22 -18.50 -2.62 33.49
C LEU A 22 -17.03 -2.92 33.84
N ALA A 23 -16.09 -2.31 33.11
CA ALA A 23 -14.66 -2.46 33.36
C ALA A 23 -14.26 -1.95 34.75
N PHE A 24 -14.86 -0.83 35.18
CA PHE A 24 -14.68 -0.28 36.51
C PHE A 24 -15.17 -1.25 37.61
N LYS A 25 -16.40 -1.77 37.48
CA LYS A 25 -16.95 -2.78 38.43
C LYS A 25 -16.11 -4.06 38.47
N PHE A 26 -15.69 -4.54 37.31
CA PHE A 26 -14.84 -5.71 37.17
C PHE A 26 -13.49 -5.51 37.87
N ALA A 27 -12.85 -4.36 37.64
CA ALA A 27 -11.58 -4.02 38.25
C ALA A 27 -11.67 -3.99 39.79
N VAL A 28 -12.66 -3.30 40.34
CA VAL A 28 -12.84 -3.22 41.81
C VAL A 28 -13.10 -4.62 42.40
N THR A 29 -13.91 -5.43 41.74
CA THR A 29 -14.21 -6.80 42.19
C THR A 29 -12.97 -7.68 42.17
N ASN A 30 -12.18 -7.62 41.09
CA ASN A 30 -10.96 -8.42 40.95
C ASN A 30 -9.88 -8.01 41.99
N ILE A 31 -9.72 -6.71 42.20
CA ILE A 31 -8.81 -6.14 43.20
C ILE A 31 -9.22 -6.55 44.62
N ASN A 32 -10.51 -6.43 44.97
CA ASN A 32 -11.01 -6.82 46.29
C ASN A 32 -10.94 -8.32 46.56
N ARG A 33 -11.04 -9.16 45.51
CA ARG A 33 -10.80 -10.61 45.61
C ARG A 33 -9.32 -10.91 45.86
N ASN A 34 -8.42 -10.10 45.33
CA ASN A 34 -6.98 -10.28 45.51
C ASN A 34 -6.47 -9.75 46.86
N ARG A 35 -6.55 -10.61 47.89
CA ARG A 35 -6.11 -10.29 49.27
C ARG A 35 -4.62 -10.01 49.41
N THR A 36 -3.79 -10.31 48.41
CA THR A 36 -2.35 -9.98 48.42
C THR A 36 -2.10 -8.48 48.26
N LEU A 37 -2.95 -7.78 47.52
CA LEU A 37 -2.80 -6.34 47.28
C LEU A 37 -3.36 -5.51 48.43
N MET A 38 -4.50 -5.92 48.99
CA MET A 38 -5.17 -5.19 50.07
C MET A 38 -5.68 -6.14 51.16
N PRO A 39 -4.86 -6.46 52.18
CA PRO A 39 -5.27 -7.37 53.25
C PRO A 39 -6.27 -6.72 54.23
N ASN A 40 -6.10 -5.44 54.56
CA ASN A 40 -6.85 -4.73 55.61
C ASN A 40 -7.78 -3.61 55.08
N THR A 41 -7.76 -3.37 53.78
CA THR A 41 -8.52 -2.30 53.11
C THR A 41 -9.43 -2.88 52.03
N THR A 42 -10.62 -2.31 51.87
CA THR A 42 -11.56 -2.69 50.82
C THR A 42 -11.91 -1.46 50.00
N LEU A 43 -11.80 -1.58 48.68
CA LEU A 43 -12.18 -0.51 47.76
C LEU A 43 -13.69 -0.57 47.56
N THR A 44 -14.39 0.51 47.91
CA THR A 44 -15.82 0.65 47.63
C THR A 44 -16.01 1.66 46.51
N TYR A 45 -17.11 1.57 45.80
CA TYR A 45 -17.41 2.50 44.72
C TYR A 45 -18.83 3.05 44.80
N ASP A 46 -19.01 4.28 44.34
CA ASP A 46 -20.28 4.90 44.03
C ASP A 46 -20.31 5.21 42.53
N ILE A 47 -21.41 4.88 41.85
CA ILE A 47 -21.56 5.05 40.41
C ILE A 47 -22.73 5.97 40.14
N GLN A 48 -22.46 7.07 39.45
CA GLN A 48 -23.46 8.02 38.98
C GLN A 48 -23.54 7.96 37.47
N ARG A 49 -24.76 7.92 36.95
CA ARG A 49 -25.05 7.96 35.50
C ARG A 49 -25.58 9.33 35.13
N ILE A 50 -25.09 9.85 34.02
CA ILE A 50 -25.47 11.16 33.48
C ILE A 50 -25.80 11.05 31.99
N ASN A 51 -26.53 12.03 31.48
CA ASN A 51 -26.77 12.14 30.04
C ASN A 51 -25.53 12.62 29.29
N LEU A 52 -25.41 12.21 28.02
CA LEU A 52 -24.36 12.70 27.12
C LEU A 52 -24.44 14.22 26.98
N PHE A 53 -23.27 14.87 26.94
CA PHE A 53 -23.11 16.32 26.77
C PHE A 53 -23.63 17.20 27.92
N ASP A 54 -24.10 16.63 29.04
CA ASP A 54 -24.60 17.41 30.18
C ASP A 54 -23.52 17.65 31.25
N SER A 55 -22.78 18.74 31.07
CA SER A 55 -21.76 19.18 32.04
C SER A 55 -22.34 19.63 33.39
N PHE A 56 -23.60 20.08 33.42
CA PHE A 56 -24.24 20.55 34.64
C PHE A 56 -24.62 19.36 35.52
N GLU A 57 -25.22 18.32 34.94
CA GLU A 57 -25.49 17.08 35.66
C GLU A 57 -24.19 16.46 36.19
N ALA A 58 -23.13 16.41 35.36
CA ALA A 58 -21.81 15.92 35.78
C ALA A 58 -21.28 16.68 37.01
N SER A 59 -21.39 18.01 37.02
CA SER A 59 -20.94 18.84 38.14
C SER A 59 -21.72 18.56 39.43
N ARG A 60 -23.04 18.37 39.33
CA ARG A 60 -23.91 18.07 40.47
C ARG A 60 -23.60 16.70 41.06
N ARG A 61 -23.48 15.67 40.21
CA ARG A 61 -23.15 14.30 40.64
C ARG A 61 -21.76 14.23 41.26
N ALA A 62 -20.78 14.97 40.73
CA ALA A 62 -19.46 15.08 41.34
C ALA A 62 -19.55 15.66 42.76
N CYS A 63 -20.37 16.69 42.97
CA CYS A 63 -20.58 17.27 44.28
C CYS A 63 -21.28 16.34 45.26
N ASP A 64 -22.24 15.54 44.80
CA ASP A 64 -22.90 14.51 45.61
C ASP A 64 -21.88 13.44 46.07
N GLN A 65 -20.99 12.99 45.17
CA GLN A 65 -19.92 12.03 45.50
C GLN A 65 -18.88 12.62 46.46
N LEU A 66 -18.51 13.88 46.28
CA LEU A 66 -17.60 14.58 47.18
C LEU A 66 -18.22 14.79 48.57
N ALA A 67 -19.54 14.97 48.65
CA ALA A 67 -20.28 15.03 49.91
C ALA A 67 -20.34 13.68 50.62
N LEU A 68 -20.38 12.56 49.89
CA LEU A 68 -20.20 11.21 50.46
C LEU A 68 -18.76 11.00 50.98
N GLY A 69 -17.80 11.74 50.42
CA GLY A 69 -16.38 11.66 50.75
C GLY A 69 -15.71 10.52 50.00
N VAL A 70 -15.41 10.75 48.72
CA VAL A 70 -14.64 9.83 47.85
C VAL A 70 -13.16 10.20 47.79
N ALA A 71 -12.29 9.20 47.63
CA ALA A 71 -10.83 9.37 47.55
C ALA A 71 -10.34 9.78 46.16
N ALA A 72 -11.05 9.38 45.11
CA ALA A 72 -10.76 9.70 43.71
C ALA A 72 -12.06 9.67 42.89
N LEU A 73 -12.10 10.50 41.84
CA LEU A 73 -13.18 10.56 40.86
C LEU A 73 -12.72 10.06 39.49
N PHE A 74 -13.46 9.13 38.90
CA PHE A 74 -13.20 8.53 37.59
C PHE A 74 -14.24 9.00 36.55
N GLY A 75 -13.79 9.24 35.32
CA GLY A 75 -14.65 9.75 34.24
C GLY A 75 -15.06 11.21 34.49
N PRO A 76 -15.93 11.80 33.66
CA PRO A 76 -16.73 11.23 32.56
C PRO A 76 -15.99 11.11 31.22
N ALA A 77 -16.69 10.68 30.16
CA ALA A 77 -16.10 10.41 28.84
C ALA A 77 -16.03 11.67 27.94
N HIS A 78 -17.08 12.48 27.91
CA HIS A 78 -17.14 13.66 27.05
C HIS A 78 -16.30 14.85 27.56
N SER A 79 -15.67 15.57 26.63
CA SER A 79 -14.72 16.66 26.94
C SER A 79 -15.31 17.83 27.75
N SER A 80 -16.58 18.17 27.52
CA SER A 80 -17.29 19.23 28.26
C SER A 80 -17.52 18.83 29.73
N SER A 81 -18.05 17.63 29.94
CA SER A 81 -18.31 17.04 31.26
C SER A 81 -17.01 16.89 32.06
N VAL A 82 -15.94 16.42 31.40
CA VAL A 82 -14.59 16.30 31.99
C VAL A 82 -14.06 17.65 32.46
N SER A 83 -14.29 18.72 31.70
CA SER A 83 -13.79 20.06 32.05
C SER A 83 -14.50 20.63 33.29
N ALA A 84 -15.80 20.38 33.44
CA ALA A 84 -16.56 20.78 34.64
C ALA A 84 -16.09 20.02 35.89
N VAL A 85 -15.97 18.69 35.80
CA VAL A 85 -15.49 17.86 36.92
C VAL A 85 -14.04 18.21 37.28
N GLN A 86 -13.19 18.44 36.27
CA GLN A 86 -11.80 18.85 36.50
C GLN A 86 -11.68 20.14 37.30
N SER A 87 -12.50 21.15 36.99
CA SER A 87 -12.49 22.42 37.71
C SER A 87 -12.80 22.23 39.20
N ILE A 88 -13.77 21.37 39.53
CA ILE A 88 -14.18 21.08 40.91
C ILE A 88 -13.08 20.30 41.63
N CYS A 89 -12.55 19.25 41.01
CA CYS A 89 -11.47 18.43 41.53
C CYS A 89 -10.21 19.26 41.84
N ASN A 90 -9.86 20.20 40.95
CA ASN A 90 -8.73 21.11 41.16
C ASN A 90 -8.97 22.08 42.33
N ALA A 91 -10.18 22.60 42.48
CA ALA A 91 -10.54 23.52 43.57
C ALA A 91 -10.59 22.84 44.95
N LEU A 92 -10.97 21.56 45.01
CA LEU A 92 -11.11 20.79 46.25
C LEU A 92 -9.92 19.87 46.54
N GLU A 93 -8.89 19.91 45.70
CA GLU A 93 -7.68 19.09 45.78
C GLU A 93 -7.95 17.57 45.76
N VAL A 94 -8.96 17.15 44.99
CA VAL A 94 -9.31 15.72 44.82
C VAL A 94 -8.78 15.20 43.48
N PRO A 95 -8.13 14.02 43.44
CA PRO A 95 -7.67 13.44 42.18
C PRO A 95 -8.80 13.13 41.20
N HIS A 96 -8.69 13.68 39.99
CA HIS A 96 -9.52 13.32 38.84
C HIS A 96 -8.75 12.39 37.89
N ILE A 97 -9.28 11.20 37.66
CA ILE A 97 -8.67 10.17 36.81
C ILE A 97 -9.43 10.08 35.49
N GLN A 98 -8.72 10.36 34.39
CA GLN A 98 -9.25 10.39 33.04
C GLN A 98 -8.67 9.23 32.22
N THR A 99 -9.50 8.63 31.38
CA THR A 99 -9.15 7.51 30.49
C THR A 99 -9.33 7.86 29.01
N ARG A 100 -9.78 9.08 28.70
CA ARG A 100 -10.06 9.57 27.34
C ARG A 100 -9.14 10.71 26.97
N TRP A 101 -9.03 10.94 25.67
CA TRP A 101 -8.40 12.15 25.19
C TRP A 101 -9.14 13.41 25.63
N LYS A 102 -8.37 14.43 25.95
CA LYS A 102 -8.85 15.80 26.12
C LYS A 102 -8.00 16.72 25.26
N HIS A 103 -8.67 17.67 24.60
CA HIS A 103 -7.96 18.72 23.89
C HIS A 103 -7.02 19.49 24.84
N PRO A 104 -5.72 19.62 24.53
CA PRO A 104 -4.80 20.40 25.35
C PRO A 104 -5.24 21.86 25.34
N THR A 105 -5.70 22.37 26.48
CA THR A 105 -5.98 23.81 26.62
C THR A 105 -4.67 24.54 26.92
N VAL A 106 -4.44 25.66 26.24
CA VAL A 106 -3.16 26.40 26.27
C VAL A 106 -2.89 27.05 27.63
N ASP A 107 -3.93 27.28 28.44
CA ASP A 107 -3.86 28.16 29.62
C ASP A 107 -4.12 27.49 30.99
N ASN A 108 -4.50 26.21 31.05
CA ASN A 108 -4.82 25.58 32.33
C ASN A 108 -3.62 24.83 32.95
N ARG A 109 -3.01 25.42 33.98
CA ARG A 109 -2.12 24.72 34.92
C ARG A 109 -2.92 23.88 35.91
N ASP A 110 -3.73 22.95 35.40
CA ASP A 110 -4.48 22.02 36.27
C ASP A 110 -3.48 21.09 36.97
N ALA A 111 -3.59 20.93 38.29
CA ALA A 111 -2.64 20.15 39.07
C ALA A 111 -3.20 18.79 39.51
N PHE A 112 -4.52 18.75 39.78
CA PHE A 112 -5.20 17.59 40.34
C PHE A 112 -5.89 16.70 39.29
N TYR A 113 -5.14 16.30 38.25
CA TYR A 113 -5.61 15.31 37.29
C TYR A 113 -4.52 14.37 36.82
N ILE A 114 -4.94 13.20 36.36
CA ILE A 114 -4.11 12.22 35.69
C ILE A 114 -4.87 11.69 34.48
N ASN A 115 -4.23 11.68 33.32
CA ASN A 115 -4.79 11.06 32.13
C ASN A 115 -3.99 9.81 31.75
N LEU A 116 -4.65 8.66 31.78
CA LEU A 116 -4.06 7.38 31.39
C LEU A 116 -3.99 7.20 29.87
N TYR A 117 -4.79 7.95 29.12
CA TYR A 117 -4.78 7.86 27.68
C TYR A 117 -3.41 8.34 27.13
N PRO A 118 -2.76 7.59 26.23
CA PRO A 118 -1.46 7.97 25.69
C PRO A 118 -1.48 9.32 24.96
N ASP A 119 -0.41 10.10 25.09
CA ASP A 119 -0.32 11.42 24.43
C ASP A 119 -0.41 11.30 22.89
N TYR A 120 -1.28 12.08 22.27
CA TYR A 120 -1.49 12.05 20.81
C TYR A 120 -0.32 12.63 20.03
N ALA A 121 0.46 13.53 20.63
CA ALA A 121 1.71 13.96 20.01
C ALA A 121 2.72 12.81 19.91
N ALA A 122 2.64 11.81 20.80
CA ALA A 122 3.43 10.59 20.69
C ALA A 122 2.83 9.63 19.65
N ILE A 123 1.51 9.39 19.67
CA ILE A 123 0.85 8.54 18.67
C ILE A 123 1.07 9.08 17.24
N SER A 124 0.91 10.39 17.01
CA SER A 124 1.13 11.00 15.69
C SER A 124 2.59 10.91 15.22
N ARG A 125 3.56 10.98 16.13
CA ARG A 125 4.97 10.67 15.82
C ARG A 125 5.15 9.20 15.45
N ALA A 126 4.49 8.28 16.14
CA ALA A 126 4.51 6.85 15.79
C ALA A 126 3.95 6.60 14.37
N VAL A 127 2.85 7.28 14.00
CA VAL A 127 2.31 7.22 12.64
C VAL A 127 3.31 7.76 11.63
N LEU A 128 3.95 8.90 11.92
CA LEU A 128 4.95 9.48 11.05
C LEU A 128 6.16 8.55 10.84
N ASP A 129 6.67 7.93 11.90
CA ASP A 129 7.78 6.98 11.83
C ASP A 129 7.42 5.77 10.97
N LEU A 130 6.19 5.27 11.06
CA LEU A 130 5.69 4.20 10.18
C LEU A 130 5.60 4.62 8.71
N VAL A 131 5.06 5.81 8.44
CA VAL A 131 4.98 6.37 7.07
C VAL A 131 6.37 6.51 6.45
N LEU A 132 7.35 6.95 7.24
CA LEU A 132 8.75 7.03 6.83
C LEU A 132 9.36 5.65 6.63
N TYR A 133 9.11 4.70 7.53
CA TYR A 133 9.59 3.32 7.40
C TYR A 133 9.09 2.63 6.12
N PHE A 134 7.82 2.83 5.78
CA PHE A 134 7.26 2.30 4.53
C PHE A 134 7.61 3.12 3.28
N ASN A 135 8.37 4.22 3.41
CA ASN A 135 8.76 5.13 2.32
C ASN A 135 7.56 5.66 1.50
N TRP A 136 6.44 5.95 2.16
CA TRP A 136 5.27 6.49 1.46
C TRP A 136 5.49 7.94 1.02
N LYS A 137 5.33 8.20 -0.28
CA LYS A 137 5.49 9.55 -0.86
C LYS A 137 4.18 10.32 -0.98
N ILE A 138 3.07 9.61 -1.13
CA ILE A 138 1.72 10.20 -1.26
C ILE A 138 0.82 9.45 -0.29
N VAL A 139 0.21 10.18 0.65
CA VAL A 139 -0.60 9.61 1.72
C VAL A 139 -1.94 10.33 1.77
N THR A 140 -3.02 9.57 1.93
CA THR A 140 -4.37 10.14 2.13
C THR A 140 -4.77 9.95 3.58
N VAL A 141 -5.07 11.03 4.29
CA VAL A 141 -5.58 11.02 5.66
C VAL A 141 -7.09 11.22 5.62
N VAL A 142 -7.82 10.24 6.13
CA VAL A 142 -9.27 10.23 6.25
C VAL A 142 -9.61 10.32 7.74
N TYR A 143 -10.31 11.38 8.15
CA TYR A 143 -10.67 11.60 9.54
C TYR A 143 -12.18 11.73 9.74
N GLU A 144 -12.66 11.29 10.90
CA GLU A 144 -14.08 11.34 11.27
C GLU A 144 -14.53 12.73 11.73
N ASP A 145 -13.84 13.25 12.75
CA ASP A 145 -14.23 14.46 13.46
C ASP A 145 -13.15 15.54 13.37
N SER A 146 -13.54 16.81 13.54
CA SER A 146 -12.60 17.93 13.46
C SER A 146 -11.42 17.82 14.43
N THR A 147 -11.58 17.07 15.53
CA THR A 147 -10.48 16.84 16.48
C THR A 147 -9.43 15.87 15.96
N GLY A 148 -9.76 15.00 15.01
CA GLY A 148 -8.81 14.09 14.35
C GLY A 148 -7.63 14.79 13.70
N LEU A 149 -7.85 15.97 13.11
CA LEU A 149 -6.76 16.80 12.56
C LEU A 149 -5.78 17.28 13.64
N ILE A 150 -6.27 17.53 14.85
CA ILE A 150 -5.45 17.94 15.99
C ILE A 150 -4.65 16.73 16.50
N ARG A 151 -5.27 15.54 16.55
CA ARG A 151 -4.60 14.29 16.94
C ARG A 151 -3.46 13.91 16.01
N LEU A 152 -3.60 14.20 14.71
CA LEU A 152 -2.60 13.91 13.67
C LEU A 152 -1.73 15.12 13.27
N GLN A 153 -1.63 16.13 14.13
CA GLN A 153 -0.95 17.39 13.80
C GLN A 153 0.52 17.20 13.37
N GLU A 154 1.27 16.30 14.00
CA GLU A 154 2.68 16.06 13.65
C GLU A 154 2.84 15.42 12.25
N LEU A 155 1.88 14.58 11.84
CA LEU A 155 1.83 14.05 10.48
C LEU A 155 1.50 15.15 9.47
N ILE A 156 0.56 16.05 9.78
CA ILE A 156 0.16 17.14 8.89
C ILE A 156 1.30 18.17 8.70
N LYS A 157 2.16 18.36 9.71
CA LYS A 157 3.37 19.19 9.62
C LYS A 157 4.50 18.52 8.83
N ALA A 158 4.46 17.20 8.64
CA ALA A 158 5.53 16.42 8.02
C ALA A 158 5.95 16.88 6.61
N PRO A 159 5.06 17.33 5.71
CA PRO A 159 5.43 17.80 4.36
C PRO A 159 6.42 18.97 4.34
N SER A 160 6.52 19.72 5.44
CA SER A 160 7.49 20.82 5.57
C SER A 160 8.92 20.31 5.80
N ARG A 161 9.07 19.08 6.31
CA ARG A 161 10.35 18.47 6.67
C ARG A 161 10.72 17.30 5.76
N TYR A 162 9.72 16.63 5.22
CA TYR A 162 9.85 15.42 4.40
C TYR A 162 9.12 15.63 3.08
N ASN A 163 9.64 15.06 1.99
CA ASN A 163 9.03 15.16 0.66
C ASN A 163 7.81 14.21 0.51
N ILE A 164 6.79 14.44 1.33
CA ILE A 164 5.56 13.65 1.40
C ILE A 164 4.39 14.55 1.01
N LYS A 165 3.54 14.08 0.08
CA LYS A 165 2.29 14.76 -0.30
C LYS A 165 1.14 14.17 0.50
N ILE A 166 0.45 15.01 1.27
CA ILE A 166 -0.70 14.59 2.08
C ILE A 166 -1.98 15.11 1.43
N LYS A 167 -2.94 14.22 1.20
CA LYS A 167 -4.32 14.56 0.86
C LYS A 167 -5.19 14.39 2.10
N ILE A 168 -6.06 15.35 2.37
CA ILE A 168 -6.90 15.36 3.57
C ILE A 168 -8.35 15.22 3.14
N ARG A 169 -9.06 14.25 3.71
CA ARG A 169 -10.47 13.95 3.43
C ARG A 169 -11.22 13.77 4.74
N GLN A 170 -12.44 14.29 4.81
CA GLN A 170 -13.31 14.11 5.98
C GLN A 170 -14.40 13.08 5.69
N LEU A 171 -14.71 12.23 6.67
CA LEU A 171 -15.86 11.34 6.59
C LEU A 171 -17.17 12.13 6.82
N PRO A 172 -18.25 11.78 6.09
CA PRO A 172 -19.52 12.49 6.23
C PRO A 172 -20.10 12.33 7.64
N SER A 173 -20.24 13.45 8.35
CA SER A 173 -20.56 13.49 9.79
C SER A 173 -22.02 13.16 10.15
N GLY A 174 -22.90 13.01 9.16
CA GLY A 174 -24.34 12.80 9.36
C GLY A 174 -24.96 11.64 8.59
N ASN A 175 -24.23 11.07 7.63
CA ASN A 175 -24.69 9.91 6.87
C ASN A 175 -23.56 8.88 6.91
N LYS A 176 -23.82 7.70 7.48
CA LYS A 176 -22.85 6.61 7.62
C LYS A 176 -22.34 6.07 6.27
N ASP A 177 -22.84 6.59 5.16
CA ASP A 177 -22.45 6.22 3.81
C ASP A 177 -21.22 7.01 3.32
N ALA A 178 -20.05 6.38 3.40
CA ALA A 178 -18.79 6.89 2.85
C ALA A 178 -18.55 6.47 1.39
N ARG A 179 -19.46 5.70 0.75
CA ARG A 179 -19.28 5.22 -0.64
C ARG A 179 -19.00 6.32 -1.67
N PRO A 180 -19.61 7.52 -1.61
CA PRO A 180 -19.27 8.61 -2.54
C PRO A 180 -17.81 9.05 -2.42
N LEU A 181 -17.31 9.18 -1.18
CA LEU A 181 -15.92 9.51 -0.90
C LEU A 181 -14.98 8.41 -1.38
N LEU A 182 -15.29 7.15 -1.06
CA LEU A 182 -14.53 5.99 -1.51
C LEU A 182 -14.47 5.90 -3.04
N LYS A 183 -15.56 6.23 -3.75
CA LYS A 183 -15.59 6.28 -5.21
C LYS A 183 -14.63 7.35 -5.76
N GLU A 184 -14.57 8.51 -5.11
CA GLU A 184 -13.62 9.56 -5.49
C GLU A 184 -12.17 9.16 -5.20
N MET A 185 -11.91 8.52 -4.05
CA MET A 185 -10.59 7.98 -3.70
C MET A 185 -10.13 6.91 -4.70
N LYS A 186 -11.03 6.00 -5.07
CA LYS A 186 -10.77 4.98 -6.11
C LYS A 186 -10.44 5.63 -7.45
N LYS A 187 -11.17 6.67 -7.86
CA LYS A 187 -10.87 7.45 -9.08
C LYS A 187 -9.53 8.19 -8.97
N GLY A 188 -9.18 8.66 -7.77
CA GLY A 188 -7.93 9.31 -7.45
C GLY A 188 -6.73 8.37 -7.31
N LYS A 189 -6.94 7.05 -7.44
CA LYS A 189 -5.93 5.98 -7.27
C LYS A 189 -5.17 6.10 -5.95
N GLU A 190 -5.91 6.25 -4.86
CA GLU A 190 -5.36 6.45 -3.53
C GLU A 190 -5.18 5.09 -2.83
N PHE A 191 -3.97 4.54 -2.93
CA PHE A 191 -3.63 3.21 -2.41
C PHE A 191 -3.16 3.23 -0.95
N TYR A 192 -2.52 4.32 -0.50
CA TYR A 192 -2.02 4.48 0.87
C TYR A 192 -2.94 5.41 1.65
N VAL A 193 -3.73 4.83 2.55
CA VAL A 193 -4.77 5.57 3.28
C VAL A 193 -4.65 5.33 4.78
N ILE A 194 -4.67 6.43 5.54
CA ILE A 194 -4.70 6.46 6.99
C ILE A 194 -6.11 6.82 7.44
N PHE A 195 -6.73 5.94 8.23
CA PHE A 195 -8.04 6.16 8.82
C PHE A 195 -7.92 6.55 10.30
N ASP A 196 -8.41 7.73 10.62
CA ASP A 196 -8.58 8.24 11.99
C ASP A 196 -10.07 8.32 12.34
N CYS A 197 -10.58 7.24 12.92
CA CYS A 197 -11.99 7.09 13.25
C CYS A 197 -12.16 6.15 14.46
N SER A 198 -13.35 6.18 15.05
CA SER A 198 -13.77 5.24 16.09
C SER A 198 -13.80 3.80 15.58
N HIS A 199 -13.80 2.82 16.49
CA HIS A 199 -13.87 1.41 16.10
C HIS A 199 -15.21 1.05 15.42
N GLU A 200 -16.30 1.71 15.79
CA GLU A 200 -17.63 1.53 15.18
C GLU A 200 -17.60 2.00 13.71
N THR A 201 -17.11 3.22 13.48
CA THR A 201 -16.98 3.82 12.15
C THR A 201 -15.98 3.03 11.29
N ALA A 202 -14.89 2.53 11.88
CA ALA A 202 -13.94 1.65 11.20
C ALA A 202 -14.60 0.36 10.69
N ALA A 203 -15.46 -0.28 11.51
CA ALA A 203 -16.19 -1.48 11.12
C ALA A 203 -17.16 -1.21 9.95
N GLU A 204 -17.84 -0.07 9.95
CA GLU A 204 -18.72 0.35 8.85
C GLU A 204 -17.95 0.64 7.56
N ILE A 205 -16.82 1.35 7.66
CA ILE A 205 -15.95 1.67 6.53
C ILE A 205 -15.40 0.39 5.90
N LEU A 206 -14.94 -0.57 6.69
CA LEU A 206 -14.41 -1.84 6.17
C LEU A 206 -15.45 -2.60 5.33
N LYS A 207 -16.71 -2.65 5.78
CA LYS A 207 -17.82 -3.24 5.01
C LYS A 207 -18.01 -2.52 3.67
N GLN A 208 -17.92 -1.19 3.67
CA GLN A 208 -18.10 -0.39 2.46
C GLN A 208 -16.92 -0.54 1.49
N ILE A 209 -15.68 -0.53 1.99
CA ILE A 209 -14.46 -0.74 1.17
C ILE A 209 -14.52 -2.11 0.48
N LEU A 210 -14.95 -3.15 1.19
CA LEU A 210 -15.17 -4.47 0.61
C LEU A 210 -16.24 -4.44 -0.50
N SER A 211 -17.39 -3.82 -0.26
CA SER A 211 -18.45 -3.69 -1.27
C SER A 211 -18.04 -2.90 -2.51
N MET A 212 -17.10 -1.96 -2.37
CA MET A 212 -16.57 -1.13 -3.45
C MET A 212 -15.42 -1.79 -4.23
N GLY A 213 -15.01 -3.01 -3.84
CA GLY A 213 -13.87 -3.70 -4.42
C GLY A 213 -12.58 -2.90 -4.27
N MET A 214 -12.38 -2.28 -3.10
CA MET A 214 -11.16 -1.57 -2.70
C MET A 214 -10.34 -2.39 -1.69
N MET A 215 -10.56 -3.71 -1.68
CA MET A 215 -9.79 -4.68 -0.88
C MET A 215 -8.95 -5.53 -1.83
N THR A 216 -7.83 -4.97 -2.31
CA THR A 216 -6.85 -5.67 -3.15
C THR A 216 -5.44 -5.50 -2.57
N GLU A 217 -4.50 -6.31 -3.03
CA GLU A 217 -3.09 -6.36 -2.60
C GLU A 217 -2.32 -5.04 -2.74
N TYR A 218 -2.79 -4.15 -3.63
CA TYR A 218 -2.18 -2.84 -3.85
C TYR A 218 -2.56 -1.83 -2.76
N TYR A 219 -3.68 -2.04 -2.08
CA TYR A 219 -4.10 -1.14 -1.00
C TYR A 219 -3.32 -1.43 0.28
N HIS A 220 -2.88 -0.35 0.93
CA HIS A 220 -2.34 -0.40 2.26
C HIS A 220 -3.14 0.56 3.14
N TYR A 221 -3.93 -0.02 4.05
CA TYR A 221 -4.72 0.71 5.02
C TYR A 221 -4.03 0.72 6.37
N PHE A 222 -3.94 1.90 6.95
CA PHE A 222 -3.44 2.09 8.30
C PHE A 222 -4.54 2.70 9.18
N PHE A 223 -4.91 2.02 10.26
CA PHE A 223 -5.91 2.52 11.20
C PHE A 223 -5.23 3.02 12.47
N THR A 224 -5.52 4.26 12.87
CA THR A 224 -4.94 4.89 14.07
C THR A 224 -5.60 4.39 15.36
N THR A 225 -6.82 3.85 15.27
CA THR A 225 -7.54 3.32 16.43
C THR A 225 -6.78 2.16 17.08
N LEU A 226 -6.70 2.20 18.40
CA LEU A 226 -6.02 1.18 19.20
C LEU A 226 -6.85 -0.11 19.29
N ASP A 227 -8.13 -0.07 18.92
CA ASP A 227 -9.09 -1.17 19.04
C ASP A 227 -9.27 -1.97 17.74
N LEU A 228 -8.40 -1.77 16.73
CA LEU A 228 -8.49 -2.49 15.46
C LEU A 228 -8.44 -4.02 15.66
N PHE A 229 -7.69 -4.49 16.68
CA PHE A 229 -7.58 -5.90 16.99
C PHE A 229 -8.88 -6.55 17.49
N ALA A 230 -9.83 -5.74 17.96
CA ALA A 230 -11.11 -6.21 18.49
C ALA A 230 -12.17 -6.43 17.39
N LEU A 231 -11.96 -5.91 16.17
CA LEU A 231 -12.88 -6.07 15.05
C LEU A 231 -12.79 -7.47 14.42
N ASP A 232 -13.90 -7.97 13.89
CA ASP A 232 -13.88 -9.22 13.13
C ASP A 232 -13.35 -9.00 11.71
N LEU A 233 -12.11 -9.47 11.48
CA LEU A 233 -11.43 -9.30 10.20
C LEU A 233 -11.32 -10.58 9.36
N GLU A 234 -11.98 -11.66 9.75
CA GLU A 234 -12.01 -12.90 8.96
C GLU A 234 -12.44 -12.67 7.48
N PRO A 235 -13.47 -11.84 7.18
CA PRO A 235 -13.89 -11.60 5.80
C PRO A 235 -12.85 -10.87 4.94
N TYR A 236 -11.92 -10.15 5.56
CA TYR A 236 -10.98 -9.28 4.86
C TYR A 236 -9.59 -9.90 4.72
N ARG A 237 -9.26 -10.92 5.52
CA ARG A 237 -7.93 -11.52 5.56
C ARG A 237 -7.45 -12.06 4.21
N TYR A 238 -8.33 -12.69 3.46
CA TYR A 238 -7.99 -13.37 2.20
C TYR A 238 -8.00 -12.44 0.98
N SER A 239 -8.08 -11.12 1.19
CA SER A 239 -8.13 -10.13 0.11
C SER A 239 -6.75 -9.61 -0.32
N GLY A 240 -5.66 -10.09 0.29
CA GLY A 240 -4.29 -9.65 0.00
C GLY A 240 -3.94 -8.24 0.49
N VAL A 241 -4.89 -7.49 1.05
CA VAL A 241 -4.71 -6.11 1.52
C VAL A 241 -3.73 -6.04 2.69
N ASN A 242 -2.80 -5.09 2.62
CA ASN A 242 -1.95 -4.77 3.77
C ASN A 242 -2.73 -3.88 4.75
N MET A 243 -3.12 -4.45 5.89
CA MET A 243 -3.76 -3.70 6.97
C MET A 243 -2.84 -3.63 8.17
N THR A 244 -2.51 -2.41 8.58
CA THR A 244 -1.66 -2.13 9.73
C THR A 244 -2.43 -1.32 10.78
N GLY A 245 -2.12 -1.57 12.04
CA GLY A 245 -2.75 -0.88 13.16
C GLY A 245 -1.87 -0.88 14.40
N PHE A 246 -2.33 -0.15 15.40
CA PHE A 246 -1.68 -0.07 16.70
C PHE A 246 -2.40 -0.93 17.73
N ARG A 247 -1.63 -1.46 18.68
CA ARG A 247 -2.13 -2.19 19.83
C ARG A 247 -1.42 -1.70 21.08
N LEU A 248 -2.18 -1.25 22.07
CA LEU A 248 -1.65 -0.82 23.37
C LEU A 248 -1.58 -1.96 24.38
N LEU A 249 -2.46 -2.97 24.26
CA LEU A 249 -2.49 -4.11 25.17
C LEU A 249 -1.36 -5.10 24.87
N ASN A 250 -0.62 -5.49 25.90
CA ASN A 250 0.42 -6.52 25.79
C ASN A 250 -0.18 -7.93 26.03
N ILE A 251 -0.90 -8.44 25.03
CA ILE A 251 -1.56 -9.76 25.07
C ILE A 251 -0.55 -10.90 25.18
N ASP A 252 0.69 -10.67 24.73
CA ASP A 252 1.77 -11.66 24.76
C ASP A 252 2.18 -11.99 26.22
N ASN A 253 1.83 -11.14 27.20
CA ASN A 253 2.06 -11.40 28.61
C ASN A 253 0.97 -12.35 29.18
N PRO A 254 1.34 -13.52 29.74
CA PRO A 254 0.38 -14.49 30.29
C PRO A 254 -0.55 -13.92 31.37
N HIS A 255 -0.08 -12.96 32.17
CA HIS A 255 -0.91 -12.33 33.20
C HIS A 255 -2.04 -11.48 32.57
N VAL A 256 -1.73 -10.73 31.51
CA VAL A 256 -2.69 -9.91 30.78
C VAL A 256 -3.70 -10.81 30.08
N SER A 257 -3.23 -11.84 29.39
CA SER A 257 -4.07 -12.84 28.73
C SER A 257 -5.08 -13.47 29.70
N ALA A 258 -4.64 -13.88 30.90
CA ALA A 258 -5.52 -14.45 31.92
C ALA A 258 -6.59 -13.48 32.47
N VAL A 259 -6.29 -12.18 32.54
CA VAL A 259 -7.28 -11.16 32.93
C VAL A 259 -8.30 -10.93 31.82
N VAL A 260 -7.83 -10.88 30.57
CA VAL A 260 -8.69 -10.73 29.39
C VAL A 260 -9.59 -11.96 29.20
N ASP A 261 -9.11 -13.17 29.49
CA ASP A 261 -9.93 -14.39 29.46
C ASP A 261 -11.01 -14.39 30.55
N LYS A 262 -10.71 -13.86 31.75
CA LYS A 262 -11.74 -13.68 32.80
C LYS A 262 -12.78 -12.66 32.39
N TRP A 263 -12.35 -11.55 31.78
CA TRP A 263 -13.23 -10.53 31.25
C TRP A 263 -14.16 -11.10 30.17
N SER A 264 -13.62 -11.90 29.24
CA SER A 264 -14.39 -12.50 28.16
C SER A 264 -15.47 -13.45 28.69
N MET A 265 -15.15 -14.26 29.70
CA MET A 265 -16.11 -15.14 30.37
C MET A 265 -17.27 -14.39 31.05
N GLU A 266 -16.97 -13.30 31.75
CA GLU A 266 -18.02 -12.46 32.37
C GLU A 266 -18.84 -11.73 31.30
N ARG A 267 -18.24 -11.39 30.15
CA ARG A 267 -18.92 -10.70 29.07
C ARG A 267 -19.85 -11.59 28.25
N LEU A 268 -19.52 -12.88 28.10
CA LEU A 268 -20.38 -13.87 27.43
C LEU A 268 -21.73 -14.09 28.14
N GLN A 269 -21.88 -13.62 29.38
CA GLN A 269 -23.15 -13.65 30.12
C GLN A 269 -24.07 -12.47 29.74
N ALA A 270 -23.56 -11.45 29.05
CA ALA A 270 -24.33 -10.30 28.58
C ALA A 270 -24.84 -10.53 27.14
N PRO A 271 -25.99 -9.93 26.75
CA PRO A 271 -26.50 -10.07 25.38
C PRO A 271 -25.53 -9.44 24.36
N PRO A 272 -25.26 -10.13 23.22
CA PRO A 272 -24.37 -9.62 22.19
C PRO A 272 -24.94 -8.38 21.51
N LYS A 273 -24.09 -7.39 21.21
CA LYS A 273 -24.42 -6.20 20.40
C LYS A 273 -23.81 -6.34 18.99
N PRO A 274 -24.52 -6.93 18.01
CA PRO A 274 -23.99 -7.18 16.68
C PRO A 274 -23.66 -5.90 15.88
N GLU A 275 -24.22 -4.75 16.26
CA GLU A 275 -24.01 -3.48 15.55
C GLU A 275 -22.62 -2.85 15.78
N SER A 276 -21.92 -3.19 16.87
CA SER A 276 -20.61 -2.59 17.19
C SER A 276 -19.46 -3.09 16.29
N GLY A 277 -19.64 -4.26 15.64
CA GLY A 277 -18.58 -4.89 14.84
C GLY A 277 -17.43 -5.52 15.65
N LEU A 278 -17.48 -5.44 16.98
CA LEU A 278 -16.52 -6.09 17.87
C LEU A 278 -16.76 -7.59 17.93
N ARG A 279 -15.67 -8.35 18.09
CA ARG A 279 -15.72 -9.78 18.44
C ARG A 279 -16.20 -9.94 19.89
N ASP A 280 -17.15 -10.84 20.09
CA ASP A 280 -17.72 -11.14 21.40
C ASP A 280 -16.64 -11.52 22.42
N GLY A 281 -16.70 -10.88 23.60
CA GLY A 281 -15.80 -11.16 24.72
C GLY A 281 -14.43 -10.48 24.66
N THR A 282 -14.11 -9.71 23.63
CA THR A 282 -12.83 -8.97 23.58
C THR A 282 -12.83 -7.75 24.53
N MET A 283 -11.69 -7.48 25.15
CA MET A 283 -11.50 -6.31 26.01
C MET A 283 -11.02 -5.12 25.17
N THR A 284 -11.78 -4.03 25.17
CA THR A 284 -11.39 -2.79 24.49
C THR A 284 -10.27 -2.06 25.23
N THR A 285 -9.55 -1.19 24.54
CA THR A 285 -8.50 -0.35 25.13
C THR A 285 -9.06 0.58 26.20
N GLU A 286 -10.27 1.08 26.02
CA GLU A 286 -10.99 1.91 27.00
C GLU A 286 -11.26 1.13 28.30
N ALA A 287 -11.71 -0.12 28.19
CA ALA A 287 -11.89 -1.01 29.34
C ALA A 287 -10.55 -1.31 30.02
N ALA A 288 -9.49 -1.55 29.25
CA ALA A 288 -8.16 -1.84 29.77
C ALA A 288 -7.58 -0.64 30.52
N LEU A 289 -7.74 0.58 29.99
CA LEU A 289 -7.33 1.82 30.64
C LEU A 289 -8.13 2.05 31.94
N MET A 290 -9.43 1.78 31.95
CA MET A 290 -10.23 1.88 33.18
C MET A 290 -9.78 0.87 34.24
N TYR A 291 -9.49 -0.37 33.84
CA TYR A 291 -8.95 -1.39 34.74
C TYR A 291 -7.61 -0.95 35.35
N ASP A 292 -6.68 -0.46 34.52
CA ASP A 292 -5.39 0.06 34.96
C ASP A 292 -5.54 1.30 35.85
N ALA A 293 -6.52 2.16 35.59
CA ALA A 293 -6.83 3.34 36.41
C ALA A 293 -7.25 2.95 37.83
N VAL A 294 -8.17 2.01 37.97
CA VAL A 294 -8.64 1.53 39.29
C VAL A 294 -7.51 0.84 40.04
N TYR A 295 -6.71 0.02 39.34
CA TYR A 295 -5.58 -0.67 39.95
C TYR A 295 -4.52 0.32 40.46
N MET A 296 -4.23 1.36 39.69
CA MET A 296 -3.30 2.42 40.10
C MET A 296 -3.75 3.13 41.38
N VAL A 297 -5.03 3.48 41.48
CA VAL A 297 -5.59 4.09 42.71
C VAL A 297 -5.57 3.12 43.88
N ALA A 298 -5.79 1.82 43.65
CA ALA A 298 -5.68 0.79 44.68
C ALA A 298 -4.23 0.65 45.20
N VAL A 299 -3.22 0.65 44.32
CA VAL A 299 -1.81 0.61 44.71
C VAL A 299 -1.41 1.87 45.48
N ALA A 300 -1.84 3.05 45.02
CA ALA A 300 -1.60 4.30 45.73
C ALA A 300 -2.23 4.30 47.13
N SER A 301 -3.45 3.74 47.23
CA SER A 301 -4.18 3.58 48.49
C SER A 301 -3.51 2.61 49.46
N GLN A 302 -2.89 1.54 48.96
CA GLN A 302 -2.12 0.61 49.78
C GLN A 302 -0.88 1.27 50.40
N ARG A 303 -0.21 2.15 49.65
CA ARG A 303 0.98 2.89 50.12
C ARG A 303 0.66 4.05 51.04
N ALA A 304 -0.56 4.57 50.93
CA ALA A 304 -1.11 5.60 51.78
C ALA A 304 -1.42 5.06 53.19
N ALA A 305 -0.39 4.86 54.02
CA ALA A 305 -0.60 4.62 55.45
C ALA A 305 -1.25 5.87 56.08
N GLN A 306 -2.44 5.71 56.67
CA GLN A 306 -3.19 6.72 57.43
C GLN A 306 -3.79 7.91 56.65
N ILE A 307 -4.32 7.69 55.45
CA ILE A 307 -5.16 8.72 54.79
C ILE A 307 -6.61 8.59 55.24
N THR A 308 -7.20 9.68 55.76
CA THR A 308 -8.63 9.78 56.05
C THR A 308 -9.34 10.54 54.93
N VAL A 309 -10.33 9.89 54.32
CA VAL A 309 -11.20 10.53 53.33
C VAL A 309 -12.21 11.39 54.10
N SER A 310 -12.36 12.64 53.69
CA SER A 310 -13.27 13.61 54.32
C SER A 310 -14.45 13.90 53.40
N SER A 311 -15.63 14.08 53.99
CA SER A 311 -16.78 14.65 53.29
C SER A 311 -16.50 16.12 52.96
N LEU A 312 -16.61 16.49 51.68
CA LEU A 312 -16.38 17.84 51.17
C LEU A 312 -17.68 18.42 50.63
N GLN A 313 -17.86 19.73 50.75
CA GLN A 313 -19.02 20.43 50.17
C GLN A 313 -18.54 21.36 49.07
N CYS A 314 -18.99 21.18 47.82
CA CYS A 314 -18.55 22.03 46.70
C CYS A 314 -18.77 23.53 46.91
N HIS A 315 -19.85 23.91 47.58
CA HIS A 315 -20.15 25.32 47.89
C HIS A 315 -19.18 25.94 48.92
N ARG A 316 -18.44 25.10 49.65
CA ARG A 316 -17.43 25.54 50.62
C ARG A 316 -16.06 25.21 50.03
N HIS A 317 -15.26 26.24 49.77
CA HIS A 317 -13.90 26.10 49.24
C HIS A 317 -12.90 25.53 50.27
N LYS A 318 -13.23 24.40 50.89
CA LYS A 318 -12.37 23.68 51.84
C LYS A 318 -11.76 22.48 51.12
N PRO A 319 -10.47 22.53 50.76
CA PRO A 319 -9.82 21.43 50.06
C PRO A 319 -9.53 20.25 51.00
N TRP A 320 -9.33 19.08 50.40
CA TRP A 320 -8.95 17.89 51.16
C TRP A 320 -7.48 17.92 51.57
N ARG A 321 -7.21 18.01 52.87
CA ARG A 321 -5.86 18.12 53.45
C ARG A 321 -4.85 17.08 52.93
N PHE A 322 -5.29 15.85 52.65
CA PHE A 322 -4.41 14.78 52.16
C PHE A 322 -4.37 14.65 50.63
N GLY A 323 -5.14 15.48 49.91
CA GLY A 323 -5.24 15.50 48.46
C GLY A 323 -3.90 15.61 47.73
N PRO A 324 -3.07 16.62 48.02
CA PRO A 324 -1.76 16.77 47.36
C PRO A 324 -0.84 15.57 47.62
N ARG A 325 -0.85 15.04 48.85
CA ARG A 325 -0.05 13.86 49.22
C ARG A 325 -0.53 12.61 48.47
N PHE A 326 -1.85 12.42 48.38
CA PHE A 326 -2.42 11.28 47.67
C PHE A 326 -2.18 11.39 46.16
N MET A 327 -2.29 12.59 45.58
CA MET A 327 -1.96 12.84 44.17
C MET A 327 -0.49 12.51 43.86
N ASN A 328 0.44 12.90 44.73
CA ASN A 328 1.86 12.54 44.57
C ASN A 328 2.06 11.01 44.69
N LEU A 329 1.37 10.34 45.60
CA LEU A 329 1.40 8.88 45.71
C LEU A 329 0.88 8.20 44.46
N ILE A 330 -0.15 8.73 43.79
CA ILE A 330 -0.64 8.17 42.52
C ILE A 330 0.42 8.36 41.41
N LYS A 331 1.01 9.57 41.31
CA LYS A 331 2.11 9.86 40.36
C LYS A 331 3.40 9.05 40.64
N GLU A 332 3.64 8.65 41.88
CA GLU A 332 4.80 7.82 42.27
C GLU A 332 4.51 6.33 42.17
N ALA A 333 3.28 5.89 42.43
CA ALA A 333 2.85 4.51 42.29
C ALA A 333 3.10 3.99 40.87
N SER A 334 2.92 4.84 39.86
CA SER A 334 3.24 4.53 38.46
C SER A 334 4.74 4.28 38.21
N ARG A 335 5.64 4.85 39.04
CA ARG A 335 7.11 4.76 38.85
C ARG A 335 7.73 3.54 39.53
N ALA A 336 6.95 2.77 40.27
CA ALA A 336 7.45 1.83 41.27
C ALA A 336 7.90 0.46 40.72
N CYS A 337 8.68 0.49 39.64
CA CYS A 337 9.49 -0.64 39.18
C CYS A 337 10.79 -0.80 40.02
N LEU A 338 10.96 -0.03 41.10
CA LEU A 338 12.12 -0.05 41.99
C LEU A 338 11.90 -0.85 43.30
N CYS A 339 10.73 -1.47 43.50
CA CYS A 339 10.50 -2.41 44.60
C CYS A 339 10.51 -3.86 44.07
N PRO A 340 11.42 -4.74 44.55
CA PRO A 340 11.50 -6.14 44.09
C PRO A 340 10.22 -6.96 44.32
N GLN A 341 9.38 -6.56 45.28
CA GLN A 341 8.20 -7.33 45.72
C GLN A 341 6.86 -6.84 45.12
N ALA A 342 6.84 -5.74 44.36
CA ALA A 342 5.59 -5.20 43.78
C ALA A 342 5.86 -4.56 42.41
N ARG A 343 6.28 -5.40 41.46
CA ARG A 343 6.47 -5.03 40.04
C ARG A 343 5.10 -4.98 39.37
N TRP A 344 4.38 -3.86 39.52
CA TRP A 344 3.10 -3.68 38.83
C TRP A 344 3.33 -3.22 37.40
N GLU A 345 2.94 -4.07 36.45
CA GLU A 345 2.74 -3.73 35.04
C GLU A 345 1.24 -3.84 34.77
N GLY A 346 0.66 -2.77 34.21
CA GLY A 346 -0.75 -2.75 33.84
C GLY A 346 -1.04 -3.63 32.62
N LEU A 347 -2.32 -3.76 32.25
CA LEU A 347 -2.73 -4.42 31.01
C LEU A 347 -2.14 -3.72 29.77
N THR A 348 -1.99 -2.41 29.86
CA THR A 348 -1.36 -1.55 28.84
C THR A 348 0.16 -1.44 29.00
N GLY A 349 0.78 -2.34 29.76
CA GLY A 349 2.22 -2.37 30.00
C GLY A 349 2.67 -1.35 31.04
N ARG A 350 3.80 -0.69 30.76
CA ARG A 350 4.39 0.27 31.70
C ARG A 350 3.64 1.60 31.65
N ILE A 351 3.21 2.07 32.81
CA ILE A 351 2.48 3.33 32.96
C ILE A 351 3.37 4.29 33.73
N THR A 352 3.84 5.36 33.10
CA THR A 352 4.54 6.43 33.81
C THR A 352 3.99 7.80 33.42
N PHE A 353 3.83 8.65 34.44
CA PHE A 353 3.35 10.01 34.25
C PHE A 353 4.50 11.00 34.36
N ASN A 354 4.43 12.06 33.57
CA ASN A 354 5.32 13.19 33.76
C ASN A 354 4.85 14.01 34.98
N LYS A 355 5.81 14.43 35.81
CA LYS A 355 5.54 15.00 37.14
C LYS A 355 4.78 16.33 37.05
N THR A 356 5.02 17.09 35.98
CA THR A 356 4.52 18.46 35.80
C THR A 356 3.10 18.51 35.24
N ASP A 357 2.75 17.60 34.33
CA ASP A 357 1.50 17.65 33.55
C ASP A 357 0.54 16.49 33.84
N GLY A 358 0.96 15.45 34.56
CA GLY A 358 0.09 14.30 34.88
C GLY A 358 -0.32 13.48 33.66
N LEU A 359 0.40 13.61 32.54
CA LEU A 359 0.11 12.93 31.28
C LEU A 359 1.01 11.71 31.08
N ARG A 360 0.46 10.66 30.46
CA ARG A 360 1.20 9.46 30.04
C ARG A 360 1.92 9.69 28.71
N LYS A 361 3.20 10.07 28.80
CA LYS A 361 4.08 10.32 27.63
C LYS A 361 5.00 9.16 27.28
N ASP A 362 5.20 8.22 28.20
CA ASP A 362 6.05 7.05 28.02
C ASP A 362 5.19 5.80 28.04
N PHE A 363 5.14 5.12 26.90
CA PHE A 363 4.38 3.91 26.65
C PHE A 363 4.97 3.20 25.44
N ASP A 364 4.80 1.88 25.42
CA ASP A 364 5.13 1.03 24.29
C ASP A 364 3.87 0.80 23.46
N LEU A 365 4.01 0.88 22.13
CA LEU A 365 2.94 0.67 21.18
C LEU A 365 3.32 -0.48 20.25
N ASP A 366 2.56 -1.56 20.32
CA ASP A 366 2.75 -2.69 19.41
C ASP A 366 2.19 -2.33 18.04
N ILE A 367 2.94 -2.66 16.99
CA ILE A 367 2.49 -2.51 15.61
C ILE A 367 2.08 -3.88 15.13
N ILE A 368 0.83 -3.98 14.71
CA ILE A 368 0.22 -5.22 14.24
C ILE A 368 -0.12 -5.11 12.76
N SER A 369 0.10 -6.21 12.03
CA SER A 369 -0.30 -6.36 10.63
C SER A 369 -1.22 -7.55 10.48
N LEU A 370 -2.20 -7.41 9.61
CA LEU A 370 -3.03 -8.52 9.16
C LEU A 370 -2.18 -9.45 8.28
N LYS A 371 -2.29 -10.77 8.48
CA LYS A 371 -1.63 -11.81 7.68
C LYS A 371 -2.63 -12.92 7.34
N GLU A 372 -2.42 -13.59 6.21
CA GLU A 372 -3.26 -14.71 5.73
C GLU A 372 -3.12 -15.96 6.59
N GLU A 373 -1.89 -16.29 6.99
CA GLU A 373 -1.62 -17.38 7.92
C GLU A 373 -1.77 -16.89 9.36
N GLY A 374 -2.94 -17.17 9.95
CA GLY A 374 -3.00 -17.30 11.40
C GLY A 374 -2.29 -18.58 11.78
N THR A 375 -1.00 -18.49 12.14
CA THR A 375 -0.11 -19.64 12.33
C THR A 375 -0.81 -20.86 12.94
N GLU A 376 -0.60 -21.96 12.23
CA GLU A 376 -1.06 -23.32 12.41
C GLU A 376 -1.41 -23.71 13.86
N LYS A 377 -2.39 -24.59 13.96
CA LYS A 377 -2.54 -25.47 15.12
C LYS A 377 -1.23 -26.24 15.28
N ALA A 378 -0.36 -25.81 16.21
CA ALA A 378 0.55 -26.74 16.84
C ALA A 378 -0.32 -27.79 17.53
N ALA A 379 -0.38 -28.99 16.94
CA ALA A 379 -1.11 -30.11 17.49
C ALA A 379 -0.59 -30.41 18.90
N GLY A 380 -1.36 -30.10 19.93
CA GLY A 380 -1.03 -30.48 21.32
C GLY A 380 -1.48 -29.52 22.43
N GLU A 381 -1.80 -28.26 22.16
CA GLU A 381 -2.18 -27.30 23.22
C GLU A 381 -3.66 -26.91 23.14
N GLY A 382 -4.44 -27.37 24.12
CA GLY A 382 -5.87 -27.08 24.27
C GLY A 382 -6.18 -25.69 24.81
N SER A 383 -5.58 -24.64 24.25
CA SER A 383 -6.00 -23.25 24.52
C SER A 383 -6.55 -22.61 23.25
N ASN A 384 -7.81 -22.17 23.31
CA ASN A 384 -8.45 -21.40 22.24
C ASN A 384 -7.84 -19.99 22.19
N HIS A 385 -6.67 -19.81 21.59
CA HIS A 385 -6.06 -18.49 21.47
C HIS A 385 -6.74 -17.64 20.38
N LEU A 386 -7.69 -16.83 20.86
CA LEU A 386 -8.63 -15.93 20.18
C LEU A 386 -7.97 -14.80 19.34
N TYR A 387 -6.64 -14.67 19.36
CA TYR A 387 -5.87 -13.54 18.80
C TYR A 387 -4.97 -13.87 17.61
N LYS A 388 -5.06 -15.08 17.03
CA LYS A 388 -4.15 -15.58 15.98
C LYS A 388 -4.22 -14.87 14.61
N VAL A 389 -5.08 -13.87 14.44
CA VAL A 389 -5.27 -13.13 13.17
C VAL A 389 -4.18 -12.08 12.93
N TRP A 390 -3.62 -11.55 14.01
CA TRP A 390 -2.73 -10.40 13.99
C TRP A 390 -1.30 -10.83 14.28
N LYS A 391 -0.36 -10.48 13.40
CA LYS A 391 1.07 -10.64 13.65
C LYS A 391 1.64 -9.32 14.15
N LYS A 392 2.33 -9.35 15.29
CA LYS A 392 3.15 -8.24 15.76
C LYS A 392 4.40 -8.11 14.88
N ILE A 393 4.57 -6.96 14.23
CA ILE A 393 5.67 -6.68 13.29
C ILE A 393 6.72 -5.73 13.87
N GLY A 394 6.40 -5.04 14.96
CA GLY A 394 7.32 -4.13 15.62
C GLY A 394 6.77 -3.56 16.91
N VAL A 395 7.62 -2.82 17.60
CA VAL A 395 7.31 -2.06 18.81
C VAL A 395 7.78 -0.63 18.60
N TRP A 396 6.95 0.33 18.96
CA TRP A 396 7.30 1.74 18.97
C TRP A 396 7.33 2.25 20.41
N ASN A 397 8.34 3.06 20.74
CA ASN A 397 8.42 3.72 22.03
C ASN A 397 8.73 5.22 21.81
N SER A 398 8.20 6.07 22.68
CA SER A 398 8.35 7.52 22.61
C SER A 398 9.79 8.04 22.65
N TYR A 399 10.74 7.28 23.23
CA TYR A 399 12.16 7.65 23.31
C TYR A 399 13.03 6.97 22.25
N SER A 400 12.84 5.67 22.02
CA SER A 400 13.67 4.91 21.07
C SER A 400 13.15 4.97 19.63
N GLY A 401 11.92 5.44 19.42
CA GLY A 401 11.24 5.43 18.13
C GLY A 401 10.81 4.01 17.73
N LEU A 402 10.70 3.81 16.42
CA LEU A 402 10.27 2.56 15.82
C LEU A 402 11.36 1.49 15.86
N ASN A 403 11.05 0.34 16.45
CA ASN A 403 11.88 -0.87 16.40
C ASN A 403 11.09 -2.02 15.78
N MET A 404 11.41 -2.37 14.54
CA MET A 404 10.75 -3.45 13.81
C MET A 404 11.35 -4.81 14.21
N THR A 405 10.48 -5.74 14.63
CA THR A 405 10.88 -7.11 14.97
C THR A 405 11.05 -7.98 13.73
N ASP A 406 10.52 -7.54 12.58
CA ASP A 406 10.95 -8.02 11.27
C ASP A 406 12.39 -7.55 11.04
N SER A 407 13.32 -8.25 11.69
CA SER A 407 14.69 -8.34 11.23
C SER A 407 14.63 -8.65 9.73
N ASN A 408 15.40 -7.89 8.96
CA ASN A 408 15.68 -8.04 7.53
C ASN A 408 16.10 -9.46 7.08
N LYS A 409 15.98 -10.51 7.90
CA LYS A 409 16.21 -11.90 7.53
C LYS A 409 15.25 -12.46 6.49
N ASP A 410 14.04 -11.91 6.36
CA ASP A 410 13.12 -12.33 5.28
C ASP A 410 13.23 -11.48 4.00
N ARG A 411 14.01 -10.38 4.03
CA ARG A 411 14.13 -9.46 2.88
C ARG A 411 15.44 -9.58 2.12
N SER A 412 16.48 -10.18 2.73
CA SER A 412 17.81 -10.31 2.11
C SER A 412 18.23 -11.73 1.73
N THR A 413 17.40 -12.75 1.94
CA THR A 413 17.65 -14.09 1.40
C THR A 413 16.41 -14.55 0.65
N ASN A 414 16.57 -14.67 -0.67
CA ASN A 414 15.66 -15.29 -1.63
C ASN A 414 14.48 -14.42 -2.12
N ILE A 415 14.74 -13.59 -3.14
CA ILE A 415 13.69 -13.05 -4.03
C ILE A 415 12.80 -14.18 -4.57
N THR A 416 13.34 -15.39 -4.68
CA THR A 416 12.64 -16.64 -5.03
C THR A 416 11.57 -17.04 -4.01
N ASP A 417 11.73 -16.80 -2.71
CA ASP A 417 10.71 -17.14 -1.69
C ASP A 417 9.58 -16.08 -1.64
N SER A 418 9.84 -14.84 -2.05
CA SER A 418 8.84 -13.76 -2.11
C SER A 418 7.85 -13.88 -3.27
N LEU A 419 8.23 -14.55 -4.35
CA LEU A 419 7.38 -14.77 -5.53
C LEU A 419 6.83 -16.20 -5.60
N ALA A 420 7.40 -17.14 -4.84
CA ALA A 420 6.92 -18.51 -4.76
C ALA A 420 5.43 -18.54 -4.37
N ASN A 421 4.63 -19.28 -5.14
CA ASN A 421 3.18 -19.46 -4.95
C ASN A 421 2.30 -18.20 -5.10
N ARG A 422 2.83 -17.08 -5.62
CA ARG A 422 1.98 -15.96 -6.04
C ARG A 422 1.54 -16.12 -7.49
N THR A 423 0.27 -15.85 -7.76
CA THR A 423 -0.28 -15.83 -9.12
C THR A 423 -0.22 -14.41 -9.67
N LEU A 424 0.69 -14.16 -10.62
CA LEU A 424 0.84 -12.87 -11.29
C LEU A 424 -0.12 -12.77 -12.48
N ILE A 425 -0.87 -11.68 -12.56
CA ILE A 425 -1.70 -11.38 -13.73
C ILE A 425 -0.81 -10.72 -14.79
N VAL A 426 -0.59 -11.44 -15.89
CA VAL A 426 0.25 -10.98 -17.00
C VAL A 426 -0.63 -10.46 -18.13
N THR A 427 -0.56 -9.17 -18.41
CA THR A 427 -1.21 -8.57 -19.57
C THR A 427 -0.33 -8.72 -20.82
N THR A 428 -0.96 -9.04 -21.94
CA THR A 428 -0.29 -9.19 -23.24
C THR A 428 -1.19 -8.82 -24.41
N ILE A 429 -0.64 -8.81 -25.61
CA ILE A 429 -1.33 -8.48 -26.86
C ILE A 429 -1.04 -9.56 -27.91
N LEU A 430 -2.01 -9.88 -28.76
CA LEU A 430 -1.84 -10.80 -29.88
C LEU A 430 -0.98 -10.14 -30.96
N GLU A 431 0.20 -10.71 -31.22
CA GLU A 431 1.16 -10.22 -32.21
C GLU A 431 2.06 -11.38 -32.64
N ASP A 432 2.04 -11.73 -33.92
CA ASP A 432 2.86 -12.82 -34.46
C ASP A 432 4.34 -12.35 -34.59
N PRO A 433 5.36 -13.14 -34.20
CA PRO A 433 5.33 -14.48 -33.57
C PRO A 433 5.48 -14.44 -32.03
N TYR A 434 5.16 -13.31 -31.39
CA TYR A 434 5.34 -13.11 -29.95
C TYR A 434 4.26 -13.80 -29.12
N VAL A 435 2.99 -13.59 -29.48
CA VAL A 435 1.82 -14.19 -28.85
C VAL A 435 0.77 -14.50 -29.92
N MET A 436 0.46 -15.78 -30.05
CA MET A 436 -0.43 -16.34 -31.05
C MET A 436 -1.40 -17.31 -30.38
N TYR A 437 -2.56 -17.55 -31.01
CA TYR A 437 -3.43 -18.63 -30.57
C TYR A 437 -2.84 -19.98 -30.96
N LYS A 438 -2.76 -20.88 -29.98
CA LYS A 438 -2.29 -22.24 -30.19
C LYS A 438 -3.31 -23.04 -31.01
N LYS A 439 -2.87 -23.57 -32.15
CA LYS A 439 -3.71 -24.46 -32.98
C LYS A 439 -3.81 -25.82 -32.30
N SER A 440 -5.03 -26.20 -31.88
CA SER A 440 -5.30 -27.51 -31.30
C SER A 440 -6.70 -27.99 -31.65
N ASP A 441 -6.85 -29.29 -31.86
CA ASP A 441 -8.14 -29.93 -32.09
C ASP A 441 -9.00 -30.00 -30.81
N LYS A 442 -8.38 -29.77 -29.63
CA LYS A 442 -9.06 -29.74 -28.33
C LYS A 442 -9.25 -28.30 -27.85
N PRO A 443 -10.37 -27.96 -27.21
CA PRO A 443 -10.53 -26.65 -26.58
C PRO A 443 -9.54 -26.51 -25.42
N LEU A 444 -8.60 -25.57 -25.58
CA LEU A 444 -7.63 -25.22 -24.55
C LEU A 444 -8.21 -24.10 -23.66
N TYR A 445 -7.85 -24.12 -22.37
CA TYR A 445 -8.34 -23.14 -21.38
C TYR A 445 -7.15 -22.50 -20.63
N GLY A 446 -7.36 -21.30 -20.09
CA GLY A 446 -6.33 -20.60 -19.34
C GLY A 446 -5.12 -20.18 -20.20
N ASN A 447 -3.92 -20.44 -19.70
CA ASN A 447 -2.65 -20.04 -20.31
C ASN A 447 -2.31 -20.85 -21.58
N ASP A 448 -2.73 -22.11 -21.64
CA ASP A 448 -2.38 -23.03 -22.74
C ASP A 448 -2.99 -22.63 -24.09
N ARG A 449 -3.91 -21.67 -24.10
CA ARG A 449 -4.53 -21.11 -25.32
C ARG A 449 -3.55 -20.33 -26.18
N PHE A 450 -2.46 -19.86 -25.60
CA PHE A 450 -1.50 -19.00 -26.27
C PHE A 450 -0.17 -19.72 -26.47
N GLU A 451 0.52 -19.40 -27.56
CA GLU A 451 1.88 -19.85 -27.88
C GLU A 451 2.68 -18.68 -28.49
N GLY A 452 4.00 -18.75 -28.45
CA GLY A 452 4.87 -17.74 -29.06
C GLY A 452 6.05 -17.34 -28.18
N TYR A 453 6.93 -16.50 -28.73
CA TYR A 453 8.20 -16.16 -28.10
C TYR A 453 8.05 -15.56 -26.69
N CYS A 454 7.06 -14.68 -26.48
CA CYS A 454 6.83 -14.06 -25.18
C CYS A 454 6.28 -15.04 -24.14
N LEU A 455 5.53 -16.06 -24.57
CA LEU A 455 4.96 -17.09 -23.68
C LEU A 455 6.04 -18.06 -23.24
N ASP A 456 6.91 -18.47 -24.16
CA ASP A 456 8.06 -19.31 -23.84
C ASP A 456 9.00 -18.60 -22.87
N LEU A 457 9.28 -17.31 -23.10
CA LEU A 457 10.05 -16.48 -22.17
C LEU A 457 9.39 -16.41 -20.79
N LEU A 458 8.08 -16.16 -20.72
CA LEU A 458 7.34 -16.08 -19.46
C LEU A 458 7.37 -17.41 -18.71
N LYS A 459 7.27 -18.53 -19.43
CA LYS A 459 7.36 -19.88 -18.86
C LYS A 459 8.75 -20.16 -18.27
N GLU A 460 9.82 -19.79 -18.96
CA GLU A 460 11.19 -19.91 -18.43
C GLU A 460 11.39 -19.03 -17.20
N LEU A 461 10.89 -17.79 -17.21
CA LEU A 461 10.94 -16.90 -16.05
C LEU A 461 10.19 -17.49 -14.85
N SER A 462 9.01 -18.05 -15.07
CA SER A 462 8.19 -18.71 -14.05
C SER A 462 8.90 -19.94 -13.47
N ASN A 463 9.56 -20.76 -14.30
CA ASN A 463 10.32 -21.93 -13.84
C ASN A 463 11.54 -21.54 -12.98
N ILE A 464 12.24 -20.45 -13.33
CA ILE A 464 13.43 -19.99 -12.61
C ILE A 464 13.05 -19.29 -11.30
N LEU A 465 12.02 -18.44 -11.32
CA LEU A 465 11.64 -17.60 -10.19
C LEU A 465 10.55 -18.21 -9.29
N GLY A 466 9.86 -19.25 -9.75
CA GLY A 466 8.88 -20.02 -8.97
C GLY A 466 7.49 -19.37 -8.83
N PHE A 467 7.17 -18.33 -9.60
CA PHE A 467 5.83 -17.72 -9.58
C PHE A 467 4.84 -18.44 -10.49
N ILE A 468 3.56 -18.42 -10.14
CA ILE A 468 2.45 -18.85 -10.99
C ILE A 468 1.97 -17.63 -11.77
N TYR A 469 1.46 -17.79 -12.98
CA TYR A 469 0.96 -16.67 -13.77
C TYR A 469 -0.37 -16.98 -14.43
N GLU A 470 -1.17 -15.94 -14.70
CA GLU A 470 -2.38 -16.00 -15.51
C GLU A 470 -2.26 -15.00 -16.67
N VAL A 471 -2.33 -15.48 -17.91
CA VAL A 471 -2.22 -14.63 -19.10
C VAL A 471 -3.58 -14.05 -19.47
N LYS A 472 -3.66 -12.71 -19.52
CA LYS A 472 -4.83 -11.97 -19.99
C LYS A 472 -4.47 -11.10 -21.20
N LEU A 473 -5.39 -11.06 -22.16
CA LEU A 473 -5.28 -10.13 -23.27
C LEU A 473 -5.72 -8.74 -22.82
N VAL A 474 -4.98 -7.73 -23.25
CA VAL A 474 -5.31 -6.32 -23.02
C VAL A 474 -6.72 -6.02 -23.53
N SER A 475 -7.50 -5.31 -22.71
CA SER A 475 -8.94 -5.14 -22.94
C SER A 475 -9.28 -4.37 -24.22
N ASP A 476 -8.42 -3.42 -24.62
CA ASP A 476 -8.64 -2.51 -25.76
C ASP A 476 -7.76 -2.82 -26.99
N GLY A 477 -6.96 -3.89 -26.93
CA GLY A 477 -6.05 -4.29 -28.01
C GLY A 477 -4.90 -3.31 -28.28
N LYS A 478 -4.54 -2.43 -27.34
CA LYS A 478 -3.51 -1.39 -27.55
C LYS A 478 -2.32 -1.55 -26.61
N TYR A 479 -1.13 -1.17 -27.10
CA TYR A 479 0.07 -1.13 -26.26
C TYR A 479 -0.01 -0.10 -25.13
N GLY A 480 -0.53 1.08 -25.45
CA GLY A 480 -0.69 2.19 -24.52
C GLY A 480 -0.09 3.48 -25.06
N ALA A 481 -0.94 4.48 -25.19
CA ALA A 481 -0.65 5.83 -25.63
C ALA A 481 -1.35 6.83 -24.71
N GLN A 482 -0.77 8.03 -24.61
CA GLN A 482 -1.32 9.12 -23.83
C GLN A 482 -2.24 9.98 -24.70
N ASN A 483 -3.45 10.25 -24.23
CA ASN A 483 -4.38 11.18 -24.87
C ASN A 483 -3.98 12.63 -24.54
N ASP A 484 -4.56 13.63 -25.24
CA ASP A 484 -4.29 15.06 -25.03
C ASP A 484 -4.55 15.54 -23.59
N LYS A 485 -5.42 14.84 -22.86
CA LYS A 485 -5.74 15.10 -21.43
C LYS A 485 -4.72 14.49 -20.46
N GLY A 486 -3.69 13.80 -20.96
CA GLY A 486 -2.68 13.13 -20.15
C GLY A 486 -3.07 11.71 -19.67
N GLU A 487 -4.25 11.21 -20.06
CA GLU A 487 -4.73 9.88 -19.67
C GLU A 487 -4.14 8.76 -20.55
N TRP A 488 -3.73 7.67 -19.93
CA TRP A 488 -3.21 6.48 -20.62
C TRP A 488 -4.33 5.48 -20.97
N ASN A 489 -4.08 4.69 -22.03
CA ASN A 489 -4.85 3.51 -22.43
C ASN A 489 -3.93 2.26 -22.56
N GLY A 490 -4.46 1.13 -23.04
CA GLY A 490 -3.70 -0.07 -23.32
C GLY A 490 -3.08 -0.76 -22.10
N MET A 491 -2.10 -1.62 -22.37
CA MET A 491 -1.32 -2.34 -21.35
C MET A 491 -0.67 -1.38 -20.35
N VAL A 492 -0.18 -0.22 -20.81
CA VAL A 492 0.41 0.80 -19.91
C VAL A 492 -0.62 1.27 -18.87
N LYS A 493 -1.88 1.50 -19.27
CA LYS A 493 -2.93 1.85 -18.30
C LYS A 493 -3.24 0.71 -17.35
N GLU A 494 -3.29 -0.53 -17.83
CA GLU A 494 -3.54 -1.70 -16.98
C GLU A 494 -2.46 -1.86 -15.90
N LEU A 495 -1.19 -1.54 -16.21
CA LEU A 495 -0.12 -1.50 -15.21
C LEU A 495 -0.25 -0.33 -14.22
N ILE A 496 -0.56 0.88 -14.70
CA ILE A 496 -0.75 2.07 -13.82
C ILE A 496 -1.96 1.88 -12.89
N ASP A 497 -3.02 1.25 -13.40
CA ASP A 497 -4.23 0.95 -12.65
C ASP A 497 -4.08 -0.31 -11.79
N HIS A 498 -2.94 -1.00 -11.86
CA HIS A 498 -2.69 -2.27 -11.19
C HIS A 498 -3.80 -3.32 -11.46
N LYS A 499 -4.27 -3.37 -12.71
CA LYS A 499 -5.13 -4.45 -13.22
C LYS A 499 -4.32 -5.67 -13.67
N ALA A 500 -3.06 -5.44 -13.99
CA ALA A 500 -2.08 -6.46 -14.30
C ALA A 500 -0.80 -6.15 -13.51
N ASP A 501 -0.13 -7.21 -13.05
CA ASP A 501 1.13 -7.13 -12.30
C ASP A 501 2.33 -6.94 -13.22
N LEU A 502 2.25 -7.54 -14.41
CA LEU A 502 3.34 -7.59 -15.37
C LEU A 502 2.78 -7.47 -16.79
N ALA A 503 3.51 -6.78 -17.67
CA ALA A 503 3.25 -6.80 -19.09
C ALA A 503 4.39 -7.52 -19.82
N VAL A 504 4.10 -8.65 -20.45
CA VAL A 504 5.05 -9.38 -21.29
C VAL A 504 4.54 -9.34 -22.73
N ALA A 505 5.12 -8.43 -23.51
CA ALA A 505 4.73 -8.13 -24.87
C ALA A 505 5.92 -7.49 -25.62
N PRO A 506 5.86 -7.38 -26.96
CA PRO A 506 6.82 -6.59 -27.75
C PRO A 506 6.62 -5.07 -27.52
N LEU A 507 6.77 -4.60 -26.28
CA LEU A 507 6.53 -3.22 -25.86
C LEU A 507 7.82 -2.41 -25.96
N THR A 508 7.86 -1.43 -26.87
CA THR A 508 9.00 -0.51 -26.99
C THR A 508 9.15 0.40 -25.79
N ILE A 509 10.36 0.44 -25.22
CA ILE A 509 10.75 1.35 -24.14
C ILE A 509 10.87 2.76 -24.72
N THR A 510 10.09 3.71 -24.19
CA THR A 510 10.15 5.13 -24.56
C THR A 510 10.18 6.00 -23.30
N TYR A 511 10.80 7.17 -23.40
CA TYR A 511 10.92 8.12 -22.28
C TYR A 511 9.56 8.49 -21.65
N VAL A 512 8.51 8.60 -22.46
CA VAL A 512 7.15 8.95 -21.98
C VAL A 512 6.54 7.81 -21.17
N ARG A 513 6.81 6.54 -21.52
CA ARG A 513 6.34 5.37 -20.78
C ARG A 513 7.15 5.14 -19.51
N GLU A 514 8.47 5.32 -19.57
CA GLU A 514 9.38 5.16 -18.41
C GLU A 514 9.06 6.14 -17.26
N LYS A 515 8.42 7.27 -17.55
CA LYS A 515 7.93 8.20 -16.50
C LYS A 515 6.80 7.66 -15.65
N VAL A 516 6.04 6.69 -16.13
CA VAL A 516 4.81 6.22 -15.49
C VAL A 516 4.85 4.74 -15.09
N ILE A 517 5.70 3.95 -15.75
CA ILE A 517 5.94 2.54 -15.45
C ILE A 517 7.43 2.25 -15.52
N ASP A 518 7.88 1.30 -14.72
CA ASP A 518 9.27 0.86 -14.71
C ASP A 518 9.49 -0.23 -15.79
N PHE A 519 10.69 -0.25 -16.37
CA PHE A 519 11.11 -1.25 -17.35
C PHE A 519 12.31 -2.04 -16.85
N SER A 520 12.38 -3.31 -17.24
CA SER A 520 13.62 -4.08 -17.15
C SER A 520 14.61 -3.65 -18.24
N LYS A 521 15.81 -4.24 -18.21
CA LYS A 521 16.73 -4.12 -19.35
C LYS A 521 16.09 -4.76 -20.59
N PRO A 522 16.25 -4.15 -21.78
CA PRO A 522 15.66 -4.69 -23.00
C PRO A 522 16.24 -6.09 -23.28
N PHE A 523 15.37 -7.06 -23.54
CA PHE A 523 15.75 -8.44 -23.88
C PHE A 523 16.02 -8.63 -25.39
N MET A 524 15.52 -7.69 -26.23
CA MET A 524 15.72 -7.70 -27.67
C MET A 524 15.92 -6.27 -28.17
N THR A 525 17.00 -6.03 -28.91
CA THR A 525 17.31 -4.72 -29.50
C THR A 525 16.89 -4.72 -30.97
N LEU A 526 15.84 -3.97 -31.29
CA LEU A 526 15.34 -3.79 -32.65
C LEU A 526 15.46 -2.31 -33.05
N GLY A 527 15.64 -2.06 -34.35
CA GLY A 527 15.66 -0.72 -34.93
C GLY A 527 14.58 -0.56 -36.00
N ILE A 528 14.45 0.65 -36.54
CA ILE A 528 13.56 0.92 -37.68
C ILE A 528 14.20 0.33 -38.93
N SER A 529 13.48 -0.54 -39.63
CA SER A 529 13.89 -1.14 -40.90
C SER A 529 12.86 -0.83 -41.97
N ILE A 530 13.31 -0.66 -43.22
CA ILE A 530 12.43 -0.41 -44.36
C ILE A 530 12.26 -1.73 -45.11
N LEU A 531 11.02 -2.24 -45.12
CA LEU A 531 10.67 -3.39 -45.93
C LEU A 531 10.27 -2.92 -47.33
N TYR A 532 11.01 -3.36 -48.34
CA TYR A 532 10.67 -3.13 -49.74
C TYR A 532 10.37 -4.45 -50.44
N ARG A 533 9.41 -4.44 -51.37
CA ARG A 533 9.10 -5.62 -52.17
C ARG A 533 10.34 -6.00 -52.98
N LYS A 534 10.76 -7.26 -52.89
CA LYS A 534 11.86 -7.79 -53.72
C LYS A 534 11.57 -7.46 -55.19
N PRO A 535 12.46 -6.74 -55.89
CA PRO A 535 12.25 -6.47 -57.31
C PRO A 535 12.22 -7.80 -58.06
N ASN A 536 11.21 -7.99 -58.90
CA ASN A 536 11.17 -9.13 -59.79
C ASN A 536 12.35 -8.98 -60.76
N GLY A 537 13.28 -9.94 -60.77
CA GLY A 537 14.36 -9.93 -61.75
C GLY A 537 13.78 -9.93 -63.16
N THR A 538 14.13 -8.94 -63.98
CA THR A 538 13.81 -8.97 -65.40
C THR A 538 14.65 -10.08 -66.03
N ASN A 539 14.03 -11.17 -66.47
CA ASN A 539 14.72 -12.19 -67.24
C ASN A 539 15.33 -11.52 -68.49
N PRO A 540 16.63 -11.69 -68.78
CA PRO A 540 17.22 -11.13 -69.99
C PRO A 540 16.46 -11.67 -71.21
N GLY A 541 15.97 -10.77 -72.06
CA GLY A 541 15.30 -11.15 -73.31
C GLY A 541 16.25 -11.89 -74.26
N VAL A 542 15.71 -12.55 -75.29
CA VAL A 542 16.47 -13.33 -76.28
C VAL A 542 17.60 -12.51 -76.94
N PHE A 543 17.40 -11.20 -77.08
CA PHE A 543 18.38 -10.26 -77.65
C PHE A 543 19.26 -9.57 -76.61
N SER A 544 19.36 -10.09 -75.38
CA SER A 544 20.15 -9.44 -74.32
C SER A 544 21.65 -9.34 -74.65
N PHE A 545 22.14 -10.09 -75.64
CA PHE A 545 23.51 -9.94 -76.14
C PHE A 545 23.72 -8.63 -76.94
N LEU A 546 22.66 -8.02 -77.46
CA LEU A 546 22.71 -6.73 -78.17
C LEU A 546 22.69 -5.53 -77.21
N ASN A 547 22.20 -5.73 -75.97
CA ASN A 547 22.08 -4.69 -74.94
C ASN A 547 23.36 -3.92 -74.55
N PRO A 548 24.59 -4.48 -74.67
CA PRO A 548 25.80 -3.72 -74.37
C PRO A 548 25.99 -2.50 -75.27
N LEU A 549 25.35 -2.47 -76.44
CA LEU A 549 25.37 -1.35 -77.38
C LEU A 549 23.94 -0.86 -77.62
N SER A 550 23.75 0.46 -77.64
CA SER A 550 22.46 1.05 -77.99
C SER A 550 22.03 0.64 -79.42
N PRO A 551 20.72 0.55 -79.70
CA PRO A 551 20.23 0.25 -81.05
C PRO A 551 20.75 1.25 -82.10
N ASP A 552 20.97 2.51 -81.71
CA ASP A 552 21.54 3.53 -82.58
C ASP A 552 22.97 3.20 -83.01
N ILE A 553 23.81 2.70 -82.10
CA ILE A 553 25.18 2.28 -82.42
C ILE A 553 25.18 1.10 -83.38
N TRP A 554 24.29 0.13 -83.21
CA TRP A 554 24.14 -0.98 -84.16
C TRP A 554 23.79 -0.50 -85.57
N MET A 555 22.89 0.49 -85.67
CA MET A 555 22.57 1.13 -86.96
C MET A 555 23.76 1.88 -87.55
N TYR A 556 24.55 2.59 -86.73
CA TYR A 556 25.77 3.25 -87.19
C TYR A 556 26.85 2.26 -87.64
N VAL A 557 27.02 1.12 -86.97
CA VAL A 557 27.96 0.07 -87.38
C VAL A 557 27.56 -0.52 -88.74
N LEU A 558 26.27 -0.78 -88.96
CA LEU A 558 25.76 -1.24 -90.25
C LEU A 558 26.03 -0.21 -91.36
N LEU A 559 25.73 1.06 -91.09
CA LEU A 559 25.88 2.15 -92.07
C LEU A 559 27.36 2.45 -92.38
N ALA A 560 28.22 2.38 -91.35
CA ALA A 560 29.67 2.48 -91.52
C ALA A 560 30.24 1.31 -92.32
N CYS A 561 29.79 0.07 -92.08
CA CYS A 561 30.20 -1.10 -92.84
C CYS A 561 29.83 -0.96 -94.33
N LEU A 562 28.61 -0.50 -94.64
CA LEU A 562 28.19 -0.20 -96.02
C LEU A 562 29.02 0.94 -96.63
N GLY A 563 29.30 2.00 -95.85
CA GLY A 563 30.12 3.13 -96.29
C GLY A 563 31.55 2.73 -96.65
N VAL A 564 32.24 1.99 -95.78
CA VAL A 564 33.60 1.48 -96.03
C VAL A 564 33.62 0.56 -97.26
N SER A 565 32.63 -0.32 -97.39
CA SER A 565 32.51 -1.22 -98.55
C SER A 565 32.33 -0.46 -99.87
N CYS A 566 31.54 0.63 -99.86
CA CYS A 566 31.34 1.50 -101.01
C CYS A 566 32.63 2.27 -101.37
N VAL A 567 33.33 2.81 -100.38
CA VAL A 567 34.60 3.52 -100.58
C VAL A 567 35.67 2.58 -101.16
N LEU A 568 35.79 1.35 -100.63
CA LEU A 568 36.71 0.34 -101.16
C LEU A 568 36.39 -0.03 -102.61
N PHE A 569 35.11 -0.23 -102.95
CA PHE A 569 34.68 -0.48 -104.33
C PHE A 569 35.06 0.66 -105.29
N VAL A 570 34.86 1.92 -104.86
CA VAL A 570 35.20 3.10 -105.67
C VAL A 570 36.72 3.23 -105.85
N ILE A 571 37.50 3.10 -104.78
CA ILE A 571 38.97 3.16 -104.83
C ILE A 571 39.53 2.05 -105.72
N ALA A 572 39.07 0.81 -105.57
CA ALA A 572 39.55 -0.31 -106.38
C ALA A 572 39.30 -0.08 -107.89
N ARG A 573 38.25 0.67 -108.27
CA ARG A 573 37.99 0.99 -109.69
C ARG A 573 38.90 2.08 -110.24
N PHE A 574 39.30 3.06 -109.41
CA PHE A 574 40.16 4.18 -109.82
C PHE A 574 41.66 3.85 -109.76
N THR A 575 42.07 2.90 -108.93
CA THR A 575 43.48 2.53 -108.80
C THR A 575 43.88 1.59 -109.94
N PRO A 576 44.84 1.95 -110.81
CA PRO A 576 45.25 1.10 -111.94
C PRO A 576 46.01 -0.17 -111.52
N TYR A 577 46.49 -0.24 -110.27
CA TYR A 577 47.25 -1.38 -109.74
C TYR A 577 46.38 -2.57 -109.29
N GLU A 578 45.07 -2.37 -109.11
CA GLU A 578 44.11 -3.41 -108.65
C GLU A 578 43.49 -4.20 -109.81
N TRP A 579 43.82 -3.82 -111.06
CA TRP A 579 43.39 -4.51 -112.27
C TRP A 579 44.43 -5.55 -112.66
N TYR A 580 44.05 -6.83 -112.66
CA TYR A 580 44.94 -7.91 -113.09
C TYR A 580 44.38 -8.61 -114.33
N ASN A 581 45.27 -9.08 -115.19
CA ASN A 581 44.89 -9.89 -116.34
C ASN A 581 44.74 -11.36 -115.89
N PRO A 582 43.54 -11.97 -115.97
CA PRO A 582 43.32 -13.36 -115.57
C PRO A 582 44.05 -14.38 -116.46
N HIS A 583 44.61 -13.98 -117.61
CA HIS A 583 45.34 -14.83 -118.54
C HIS A 583 46.76 -14.29 -118.82
N PRO A 584 47.73 -14.52 -117.93
CA PRO A 584 49.10 -14.00 -118.05
C PRO A 584 49.89 -14.50 -119.28
N CYS A 585 49.35 -15.49 -120.01
CA CYS A 585 49.96 -16.07 -121.20
C CYS A 585 49.51 -15.41 -122.53
N ASN A 586 48.60 -14.43 -122.50
CA ASN A 586 48.13 -13.71 -123.69
C ASN A 586 48.26 -12.18 -123.50
N PRO A 587 49.33 -11.54 -124.02
CA PRO A 587 49.60 -10.13 -123.78
C PRO A 587 48.66 -9.15 -124.50
N ASP A 588 47.83 -9.61 -125.45
CA ASP A 588 46.92 -8.77 -126.26
C ASP A 588 45.44 -8.82 -125.82
N SER A 589 45.13 -9.35 -124.62
CA SER A 589 43.74 -9.37 -124.12
C SER A 589 43.41 -8.09 -123.32
N ASP A 590 42.52 -7.24 -123.84
CA ASP A 590 41.99 -6.03 -123.18
C ASP A 590 41.05 -6.31 -121.98
N VAL A 591 40.88 -7.58 -121.59
CA VAL A 591 39.99 -7.99 -120.50
C VAL A 591 40.78 -7.99 -119.19
N VAL A 592 40.61 -6.92 -118.41
CA VAL A 592 41.13 -6.81 -117.04
C VAL A 592 40.03 -7.07 -116.03
N GLU A 593 40.32 -7.88 -115.01
CA GLU A 593 39.38 -8.20 -113.94
C GLU A 593 39.78 -7.52 -112.63
N ASN A 594 38.78 -7.20 -111.81
CA ASN A 594 38.96 -6.62 -110.49
C ASN A 594 38.25 -7.53 -109.47
N ASN A 595 38.97 -7.99 -108.46
CA ASN A 595 38.45 -8.88 -107.42
C ASN A 595 37.47 -8.17 -106.47
N PHE A 596 37.53 -6.84 -106.36
CA PHE A 596 36.62 -6.02 -105.55
C PHE A 596 35.34 -5.67 -106.31
N THR A 597 34.48 -6.67 -106.52
CA THR A 597 33.06 -6.42 -106.87
C THR A 597 32.32 -5.77 -105.68
N LEU A 598 31.16 -5.15 -105.90
CA LEU A 598 30.38 -4.54 -104.82
C LEU A 598 30.02 -5.55 -103.72
N LEU A 599 29.75 -6.80 -104.11
CA LEU A 599 29.48 -7.91 -103.19
C LEU A 599 30.74 -8.38 -102.46
N ASN A 600 31.87 -8.49 -103.15
CA ASN A 600 33.15 -8.89 -102.54
C ASN A 600 33.71 -7.82 -101.60
N SER A 601 33.52 -6.54 -101.93
CA SER A 601 33.90 -5.41 -101.08
C SER A 601 33.08 -5.37 -99.78
N PHE A 602 31.80 -5.73 -99.86
CA PHE A 602 30.94 -5.88 -98.69
C PHE A 602 31.39 -7.05 -97.79
N TRP A 603 31.66 -8.22 -98.38
CA TRP A 603 32.17 -9.37 -97.65
C TRP A 603 33.53 -9.11 -96.99
N PHE A 604 34.42 -8.40 -97.68
CA PHE A 604 35.71 -7.97 -97.13
C PHE A 604 35.54 -7.04 -95.93
N GLY A 605 34.64 -6.05 -96.02
CA GLY A 605 34.32 -5.13 -94.92
C GLY A 605 33.74 -5.83 -93.70
N VAL A 606 32.84 -6.79 -93.90
CA VAL A 606 32.25 -7.60 -92.81
C VAL A 606 33.30 -8.56 -92.20
N GLY A 607 34.13 -9.21 -93.02
CA GLY A 607 35.17 -10.12 -92.55
C GLY A 607 36.23 -9.41 -91.69
N ALA A 608 36.67 -8.23 -92.12
CA ALA A 608 37.57 -7.37 -91.35
C ALA A 608 36.97 -6.98 -89.98
N LEU A 609 35.67 -6.64 -89.92
CA LEU A 609 34.96 -6.30 -88.68
C LEU A 609 34.87 -7.51 -87.72
N MET A 610 34.64 -8.71 -88.26
CA MET A 610 34.52 -9.94 -87.49
C MET A 610 35.86 -10.58 -87.14
N GLN A 611 36.99 -9.93 -87.46
CA GLN A 611 38.36 -10.45 -87.31
C GLN A 611 38.58 -11.81 -88.00
N GLN A 612 37.74 -12.14 -88.98
CA GLN A 612 37.93 -13.29 -89.86
C GLN A 612 38.57 -12.76 -91.14
N GLY A 613 39.87 -13.02 -91.31
CA GLY A 613 40.58 -12.65 -92.53
C GLY A 613 39.89 -13.28 -93.75
N THR A 614 39.67 -12.47 -94.78
CA THR A 614 39.06 -12.83 -96.07
C THR A 614 40.10 -12.96 -97.16
#